data_AF-A0A7I8CIJ0-F1
#
_entry.id   AF-A0A7I8CIJ0-F1
#
_cell.length_a   1.000
_cell.length_b   1.000
_cell.length_c   1.000
_cell.angle_alpha   90.00
_cell.angle_beta   90.00
_cell.angle_gamma   90.00
#
_symmetry.space_group_name_H-M   'P 1'
#
loop_
_entity.id
_entity.type
_entity.pdbx_description
1 polymer ?
#
loop_
_entity_poly.entity_id
_entity_poly.type
_entity_poly.pdbx_seq_one_letter_code
_entity_poly.pdbx_strand_id
1 'polypeptide(L)'
;MKQLAFCMVFAALAGCAQLPANTAQQADKPPVSNDVISFTIPPDALGARDPQLSAVLAKAGALAAAQKQPTTILVTALGQDLPYLNQAIWRGVPSQHPAKLSLENLTAGANQPYSVSVRPTAATP
;
A
#
# COMPACT_ATOMS: atom_id res chain seq x y z
N MET A 1 -58.15 -15.88 -15.50
CA MET A 1 -58.83 -17.01 -14.81
C MET A 1 -57.79 -18.06 -14.41
N LYS A 2 -57.89 -18.59 -13.16
CA LYS A 2 -57.15 -19.72 -12.54
C LYS A 2 -55.63 -19.48 -12.30
N GLN A 3 -55.13 -19.06 -11.13
CA GLN A 3 -55.21 -19.62 -9.75
C GLN A 3 -54.84 -21.11 -9.69
N LEU A 4 -53.58 -21.42 -9.39
CA LEU A 4 -53.18 -22.57 -8.58
C LEU A 4 -51.99 -22.17 -7.69
N ALA A 5 -52.33 -21.99 -6.43
CA ALA A 5 -51.41 -21.84 -5.31
C ALA A 5 -50.70 -23.18 -5.04
N PHE A 6 -49.41 -23.10 -4.72
CA PHE A 6 -48.76 -24.14 -3.92
C PHE A 6 -47.82 -23.47 -2.92
N CYS A 7 -48.33 -23.31 -1.70
CA CYS A 7 -47.53 -22.97 -0.53
C CYS A 7 -46.64 -24.15 -0.19
N MET A 8 -45.32 -23.97 -0.27
CA MET A 8 -44.37 -24.86 0.39
C MET A 8 -43.50 -24.03 1.32
N VAL A 9 -43.92 -24.04 2.59
CA VAL A 9 -43.14 -23.60 3.74
C VAL A 9 -41.93 -24.51 3.83
N PHE A 10 -40.73 -23.99 3.57
CA PHE A 10 -39.49 -24.65 3.95
C PHE A 10 -38.92 -24.00 5.21
N ALA A 11 -38.65 -24.88 6.15
CA ALA A 11 -38.25 -24.64 7.51
C ALA A 11 -37.03 -23.70 7.63
N ALA A 12 -37.09 -22.85 8.66
CA ALA A 12 -35.96 -22.14 9.19
C ALA A 12 -34.83 -23.12 9.57
N LEU A 13 -33.79 -23.19 8.74
CA LEU A 13 -32.46 -23.60 9.17
C LEU A 13 -31.78 -22.37 9.75
N ALA A 14 -32.06 -22.12 11.03
CA ALA A 14 -31.18 -21.38 11.91
C ALA A 14 -29.84 -22.12 11.95
N GLY A 15 -28.95 -21.72 11.06
CA GLY A 15 -27.57 -22.18 10.95
C GLY A 15 -26.72 -21.00 10.57
N CYS A 16 -26.63 -20.01 11.46
CA CYS A 16 -25.45 -19.14 11.49
C CYS A 16 -24.29 -20.08 11.80
N ALA A 17 -23.66 -20.61 10.75
CA ALA A 17 -22.32 -21.15 10.87
C ALA A 17 -21.49 -20.00 11.44
N GLN A 18 -21.21 -20.11 12.74
CA GLN A 18 -20.34 -19.21 13.46
C GLN A 18 -18.97 -19.43 12.83
N LEU A 19 -18.67 -18.63 11.80
CA LEU A 19 -17.33 -18.47 11.28
C LEU A 19 -16.45 -18.22 12.50
N PRO A 20 -15.37 -19.00 12.68
CA PRO A 20 -14.43 -18.78 13.76
C PRO A 20 -14.06 -17.31 13.74
N ALA A 21 -14.20 -16.66 14.90
CA ALA A 21 -13.62 -15.36 15.16
C ALA A 21 -12.11 -15.51 14.97
N ASN A 22 -11.67 -15.38 13.72
CA ASN A 22 -10.29 -15.17 13.40
C ASN A 22 -10.09 -13.70 13.73
N THR A 23 -9.68 -13.46 14.97
CA THR A 23 -9.15 -12.21 15.49
C THR A 23 -7.83 -11.91 14.77
N ALA A 24 -7.86 -11.81 13.45
CA ALA A 24 -6.87 -11.07 12.70
C ALA A 24 -7.40 -9.65 12.66
N GLN A 25 -6.82 -8.82 13.53
CA GLN A 25 -7.06 -7.40 13.68
C GLN A 25 -7.36 -6.73 12.33
N GLN A 26 -8.65 -6.58 12.02
CA GLN A 26 -9.05 -5.78 10.88
C GLN A 26 -8.97 -4.33 11.32
N ALA A 27 -8.12 -3.61 10.58
CA ALA A 27 -8.04 -2.16 10.55
C ALA A 27 -7.65 -1.52 11.89
N ASP A 28 -6.33 -1.52 12.15
CA ASP A 28 -5.76 -0.24 12.57
C ASP A 28 -6.13 0.75 11.47
N LYS A 29 -7.11 1.59 11.78
CA LYS A 29 -7.55 2.75 11.02
C LYS A 29 -6.32 3.30 10.28
N PRO A 30 -6.30 3.34 8.92
CA PRO A 30 -5.31 4.19 8.29
C PRO A 30 -5.55 5.54 8.96
N PRO A 31 -4.52 6.20 9.52
CA PRO A 31 -4.68 7.60 9.84
C PRO A 31 -5.27 8.26 8.59
N VAL A 32 -5.96 9.39 8.73
CA VAL A 32 -6.27 10.25 7.59
C VAL A 32 -4.93 10.65 6.97
N SER A 33 -4.36 9.74 6.20
CA SER A 33 -3.00 9.78 5.72
C SER A 33 -3.18 10.49 4.43
N ASN A 34 -2.61 11.69 4.37
CA ASN A 34 -2.51 12.43 3.12
C ASN A 34 -1.70 11.63 2.08
N ASP A 35 -1.20 10.44 2.41
CA ASP A 35 -0.53 9.48 1.54
C ASP A 35 -1.35 9.23 0.27
N VAL A 36 -0.73 9.61 -0.85
CA VAL A 36 -1.17 9.32 -2.22
C VAL A 36 -1.20 7.81 -2.44
N ILE A 37 -0.21 7.09 -1.92
CA ILE A 37 -0.15 5.62 -1.95
C ILE A 37 0.73 5.14 -0.80
N SER A 38 0.39 4.01 -0.21
CA SER A 38 1.25 3.30 0.73
C SER A 38 1.14 1.80 0.46
N PHE A 39 2.28 1.13 0.33
CA PHE A 39 2.31 -0.31 0.15
C PHE A 39 3.40 -0.94 1.01
N THR A 40 3.09 -2.12 1.53
CA THR A 40 4.03 -2.96 2.26
C THR A 40 4.85 -3.77 1.28
N ILE A 41 6.17 -3.81 1.48
CA ILE A 41 7.07 -4.66 0.71
C ILE A 41 7.29 -5.93 1.51
N PRO A 42 6.91 -7.09 0.97
CA PRO A 42 7.12 -8.34 1.67
C PRO A 42 8.63 -8.68 1.67
N PRO A 43 9.17 -9.24 2.77
CA PRO A 43 10.61 -9.39 2.97
C PRO A 43 11.26 -10.36 1.97
N ASP A 44 10.50 -11.31 1.46
CA ASP A 44 10.89 -12.27 0.42
C ASP A 44 11.21 -11.61 -0.92
N ALA A 45 10.42 -10.61 -1.35
CA ALA A 45 10.64 -9.88 -2.60
C ALA A 45 11.89 -9.00 -2.57
N LEU A 46 12.27 -8.52 -1.38
CA LEU A 46 13.48 -7.73 -1.18
C LEU A 46 14.75 -8.59 -1.20
N GLY A 47 14.72 -9.73 -0.51
CA GLY A 47 15.83 -10.68 -0.52
C GLY A 47 16.15 -11.21 -1.93
N ALA A 48 15.12 -11.43 -2.76
CA ALA A 48 15.28 -11.86 -4.14
C ALA A 48 15.63 -10.72 -5.13
N ARG A 49 15.60 -9.45 -4.68
CA ARG A 49 15.69 -8.25 -5.55
C ARG A 49 14.78 -8.37 -6.76
N ASP A 50 13.51 -8.63 -6.48
CA ASP A 50 12.55 -8.98 -7.50
C ASP A 50 12.38 -7.85 -8.54
N PRO A 51 12.40 -8.16 -9.85
CA PRO A 51 12.26 -7.16 -10.90
C PRO A 51 10.86 -6.52 -10.93
N GLN A 52 9.81 -7.21 -10.50
CA GLN A 52 8.47 -6.64 -10.34
C GLN A 52 8.43 -5.63 -9.19
N LEU A 53 9.10 -5.91 -8.06
CA LEU A 53 9.24 -4.93 -6.98
C LEU A 53 9.94 -3.66 -7.49
N SER A 54 11.03 -3.82 -8.25
CA SER A 54 11.71 -2.68 -8.88
C SER A 54 10.77 -1.89 -9.80
N ALA A 55 9.92 -2.58 -10.57
CA ALA A 55 8.94 -1.92 -11.42
C ALA A 55 7.84 -1.20 -10.63
N VAL A 56 7.39 -1.74 -9.50
CA VAL A 56 6.43 -1.08 -8.60
C VAL A 56 7.05 0.17 -7.99
N LEU A 57 8.30 0.09 -7.53
CA LEU A 57 9.06 1.22 -7.00
C LEU A 57 9.28 2.32 -8.04
N ALA A 58 9.63 1.94 -9.26
CA ALA A 58 9.76 2.87 -10.37
C ALA A 58 8.40 3.56 -10.66
N LYS A 59 7.29 2.80 -10.66
CA LYS A 59 5.96 3.39 -10.81
C LYS A 59 5.60 4.34 -9.65
N ALA A 60 5.99 4.01 -8.42
CA ALA A 60 5.80 4.88 -7.27
C ALA A 60 6.59 6.18 -7.41
N GLY A 61 7.83 6.12 -7.90
CA GLY A 61 8.64 7.30 -8.23
C GLY A 61 8.03 8.13 -9.35
N ALA A 62 7.59 7.49 -10.43
CA ALA A 62 6.89 8.16 -11.54
C ALA A 62 5.60 8.83 -11.06
N LEU A 63 4.83 8.16 -10.20
CA LEU A 63 3.61 8.69 -9.61
C LEU A 63 3.91 9.91 -8.74
N ALA A 64 4.91 9.82 -7.85
CA ALA A 64 5.32 10.91 -7.00
C ALA A 64 5.79 12.14 -7.82
N ALA A 65 6.45 11.92 -8.95
CA ALA A 65 6.89 12.98 -9.85
C ALA A 65 5.78 13.56 -10.73
N ALA A 66 4.76 12.76 -11.04
CA ALA A 66 3.56 13.19 -11.75
C ALA A 66 2.63 14.03 -10.85
N GLN A 67 2.84 14.03 -9.53
CA GLN A 67 2.12 14.91 -8.63
C GLN A 67 2.43 16.37 -8.93
N LYS A 68 1.38 17.20 -8.99
CA LYS A 68 1.51 18.66 -9.19
C LYS A 68 1.96 19.41 -7.93
N GLN A 69 2.06 18.72 -6.81
CA GLN A 69 2.40 19.26 -5.50
C GLN A 69 3.70 18.64 -4.98
N PRO A 70 4.47 19.36 -4.15
CA PRO A 70 5.63 18.80 -3.46
C PRO A 70 5.28 17.47 -2.80
N THR A 71 6.08 16.43 -3.02
CA THR A 71 5.78 15.07 -2.60
C THR A 71 7.01 14.43 -1.97
N THR A 72 6.83 13.83 -0.80
CA THR A 72 7.83 13.06 -0.08
C THR A 72 7.54 11.57 -0.24
N ILE A 73 8.55 10.79 -0.63
CA ILE A 73 8.52 9.33 -0.63
C ILE A 73 9.24 8.86 0.62
N LEU A 74 8.52 8.23 1.54
CA LEU A 74 9.05 7.63 2.75
C LEU A 74 9.28 6.14 2.51
N VAL A 75 10.53 5.71 2.62
CA VAL A 75 10.95 4.33 2.45
C VAL A 75 11.35 3.78 3.80
N THR A 76 10.59 2.83 4.32
CA THR A 76 10.89 2.11 5.56
C THR A 76 11.41 0.73 5.22
N ALA A 77 12.71 0.48 5.39
CA ALA A 77 13.32 -0.81 5.09
C ALA A 77 14.57 -1.05 5.93
N LEU A 78 15.19 -2.23 5.84
CA LEU A 78 16.52 -2.43 6.41
C LEU A 78 17.54 -1.49 5.77
N GLY A 79 18.51 -1.05 6.58
CA GLY A 79 19.57 -0.14 6.15
C GLY A 79 20.30 -0.59 4.88
N GLN A 80 20.53 -1.89 4.74
CA GLN A 80 21.21 -2.50 3.59
C GLN A 80 20.41 -2.47 2.29
N ASP A 81 19.08 -2.37 2.38
CA ASP A 81 18.16 -2.44 1.24
C ASP A 81 17.72 -1.05 0.77
N LEU A 82 17.83 -0.03 1.63
CA LEU A 82 17.52 1.36 1.31
C LEU A 82 18.21 1.86 0.02
N PRO A 83 19.52 1.62 -0.23
CA PRO A 83 20.17 2.07 -1.47
C PRO A 83 19.51 1.50 -2.73
N TYR A 84 19.13 0.21 -2.70
CA TYR A 84 18.46 -0.46 -3.81
C TYR A 84 17.06 0.12 -4.05
N LEU A 85 16.28 0.28 -2.98
CA LEU A 85 14.93 0.84 -3.05
C LEU A 85 14.95 2.26 -3.62
N ASN A 86 15.87 3.10 -3.13
CA ASN A 86 16.02 4.48 -3.57
C ASN A 86 16.38 4.56 -5.04
N GLN A 87 17.31 3.72 -5.49
CA GLN A 87 17.69 3.67 -6.89
C GLN A 87 16.52 3.20 -7.78
N ALA A 88 15.76 2.20 -7.36
CA ALA A 88 14.58 1.73 -8.10
C ALA A 88 13.49 2.80 -8.22
N ILE A 89 13.26 3.55 -7.14
CA ILE A 89 12.32 4.69 -7.14
C ILE A 89 12.81 5.78 -8.10
N TRP A 90 14.05 6.24 -7.95
CA TRP A 90 14.64 7.29 -8.78
C TRP A 90 14.69 6.92 -10.26
N ARG A 91 14.86 5.63 -10.60
CA ARG A 91 14.80 5.16 -11.98
C ARG A 91 13.46 5.44 -12.67
N GLY A 92 12.37 5.48 -11.91
CA GLY A 92 11.05 5.80 -12.44
C GLY A 92 10.74 7.30 -12.44
N VAL A 93 11.53 8.11 -11.77
CA VAL A 93 11.33 9.56 -11.70
C VAL A 93 11.81 10.19 -13.03
N PRO A 94 10.94 10.85 -13.81
CA PRO A 94 11.36 11.57 -15.00
C PRO A 94 12.30 12.72 -14.64
N SER A 95 13.33 12.95 -15.47
CA SER A 95 14.33 14.01 -15.27
C SER A 95 13.75 15.42 -15.27
N GLN A 96 12.56 15.58 -15.87
CA GLN A 96 11.79 16.82 -15.91
C GLN A 96 10.50 16.61 -15.13
N HIS A 97 10.54 16.87 -13.82
CA HIS A 97 9.34 16.90 -12.98
C HIS A 97 9.07 18.35 -12.51
N PRO A 98 7.82 18.81 -12.54
CA PRO A 98 7.48 20.18 -12.14
C PRO A 98 7.45 20.36 -10.61
N ALA A 99 7.33 19.28 -9.84
CA ALA A 99 7.14 19.34 -8.38
C ALA A 99 8.39 18.93 -7.60
N LYS A 100 8.55 19.49 -6.39
CA LYS A 100 9.65 19.16 -5.48
C LYS A 100 9.46 17.75 -4.92
N LEU A 101 10.35 16.83 -5.25
CA LEU A 101 10.31 15.45 -4.80
C LEU A 101 11.38 15.23 -3.73
N SER A 102 10.96 14.78 -2.55
CA SER A 102 11.85 14.45 -1.43
C SER A 102 11.81 12.94 -1.21
N LEU A 103 12.95 12.35 -0.86
CA LEU A 103 13.02 10.94 -0.51
C LEU A 103 13.58 10.82 0.91
N GLU A 104 12.77 10.24 1.79
CA GLU A 104 13.09 10.03 3.20
C GLU A 104 13.26 8.54 3.46
N ASN A 105 14.32 8.20 4.19
CA ASN A 105 14.65 6.83 4.52
C ASN A 105 14.47 6.60 6.02
N LEU A 106 13.68 5.59 6.37
CA LEU A 106 13.54 5.10 7.73
C LEU A 106 14.07 3.68 7.81
N THR A 107 14.91 3.43 8.81
CA THR A 107 15.37 2.08 9.12
C THR A 107 14.26 1.33 9.83
N ALA A 108 13.79 0.25 9.21
CA ALA A 108 12.83 -0.66 9.81
C ALA A 108 13.46 -1.33 11.05
N GLY A 109 12.71 -1.36 12.15
CA GLY A 109 13.08 -2.11 13.34
C GLY A 109 13.02 -3.63 13.12
N ALA A 110 13.60 -4.41 14.04
CA ALA A 110 13.46 -5.87 14.03
C ALA A 110 11.95 -6.24 14.02
N ASN A 111 11.52 -7.02 13.03
CA ASN A 111 10.12 -7.39 12.75
C ASN A 111 9.18 -6.27 12.26
N GLN A 112 9.69 -5.10 11.88
CA GLN A 112 8.85 -4.13 11.20
C GLN A 112 8.74 -4.48 9.70
N PRO A 113 7.51 -4.56 9.16
CA PRO A 113 7.31 -4.78 7.74
C PRO A 113 7.86 -3.58 6.97
N TYR A 114 8.53 -3.85 5.85
CA TYR A 114 9.03 -2.78 5.02
C TYR A 114 7.87 -2.11 4.30
N SER A 115 7.96 -0.80 4.09
CA SER A 115 6.90 -0.04 3.45
C SER A 115 7.46 1.10 2.63
N VAL A 116 6.72 1.46 1.60
CA VAL A 116 6.95 2.69 0.84
C VAL A 116 5.64 3.45 0.84
N SER A 117 5.69 4.67 1.37
CA SER A 117 4.58 5.60 1.28
C SER A 117 4.98 6.84 0.48
N VAL A 118 4.05 7.32 -0.33
CA VAL A 118 4.18 8.55 -1.09
C VAL A 118 3.18 9.50 -0.50
N ARG A 119 3.66 10.61 0.06
CA ARG A 119 2.83 11.59 0.73
C ARG A 119 3.10 12.98 0.17
N PRO A 120 2.09 13.80 -0.09
CA PRO A 120 2.27 15.21 -0.38
C PRO A 120 3.02 15.83 0.78
N THR A 121 4.13 16.49 0.49
CA THR A 121 4.74 17.41 1.43
C THR A 121 3.76 18.57 1.53
N ALA A 122 2.91 18.55 2.57
CA ALA A 122 2.01 19.67 2.82
C ALA A 122 2.87 20.94 2.83
N ALA A 123 2.60 21.85 1.88
CA ALA A 123 3.13 23.19 1.99
C ALA A 123 2.50 23.76 3.26
N THR A 124 3.28 23.83 4.33
CA THR A 124 2.91 24.59 5.50
C THR A 124 2.59 26.01 5.01
N PRO A 125 1.36 26.51 5.19
CA PRO A 125 1.00 27.87 4.80
C PRO A 125 1.82 28.91 5.56
#